data_AF-A0A9E3B3V1-F1
#
_entry.id   AF-A0A9E3B3V1-F1
#
_cell.length_a   1.000
_cell.length_b   1.000
_cell.length_c   1.000
_cell.angle_alpha   90.00
_cell.angle_beta   90.00
_cell.angle_gamma   90.00
#
_symmetry.space_group_name_H-M   'P 1'
#
loop_
_entity.id
_entity.type
_entity.pdbx_description
1 polymer ?
#
loop_
_entity_poly.entity_id
_entity_poly.type
_entity_poly.pdbx_seq_one_letter_code
_entity_poly.pdbx_strand_id
1 'polypeptide(L)'
;MQEDVSFSQGNLAHAPQEKSLATEYAPLGAAHVADPYHFYTRARREEPIFYSPLISAWVVSRYDDALTILKDPQRFPISVMQLSDDWYTPEAVELMRSLPLARVPGLLTVDPPEHTRLRSSITRAMSAQRIASLEPRIRQFANQLIDQFAPSTRLDFVERFARPFPVLVISSLLNVPEEDQPQLRRWSNEATALNTTRPTAEQQILMVQSYAALQQYICDLVEQRRKAPQDDLASDLLKAVDAGQAPLSVLEASRLLYLVFSAGFETTVNFLGNCLLVLLSDHAHWQSMQEHPQSIP
;
A
#
# COMPACT_ATOMS: atom_id res chain seq x y z
N MET A 1 18.38 47.83 29.47
CA MET A 1 19.35 47.15 28.58
C MET A 1 18.83 45.74 28.36
N GLN A 2 18.74 45.30 27.10
CA GLN A 2 18.14 44.05 26.57
C GLN A 2 16.60 44.06 26.53
N GLU A 3 15.98 44.56 25.45
CA GLU A 3 15.83 44.05 24.07
C GLU A 3 14.61 43.14 23.89
N ASP A 4 13.48 43.79 23.60
CA ASP A 4 12.31 43.22 22.92
C ASP A 4 12.72 42.83 21.50
N VAL A 5 12.71 41.54 21.19
CA VAL A 5 12.78 41.07 19.80
C VAL A 5 11.35 41.00 19.26
N SER A 6 10.91 42.13 18.72
CA SER A 6 9.72 42.23 17.88
C SER A 6 9.97 41.48 16.57
N PHE A 7 9.20 40.42 16.31
CA PHE A 7 9.14 39.80 14.99
C PHE A 7 8.47 40.79 14.03
N SER A 8 9.28 41.48 13.23
CA SER A 8 8.79 42.29 12.13
C SER A 8 8.08 41.40 11.11
N GLN A 9 6.80 41.68 10.86
CA GLN A 9 6.12 41.20 9.66
C GLN A 9 6.77 41.86 8.45
N GLY A 10 7.81 41.21 7.92
CA GLY A 10 8.45 41.58 6.68
C GLY A 10 7.51 41.34 5.51
N ASN A 11 6.86 42.41 5.09
CA ASN A 11 6.42 42.75 3.74
C ASN A 11 6.61 41.61 2.68
N LEU A 12 5.60 40.76 2.51
CA LEU A 12 5.47 39.85 1.35
C LEU A 12 5.05 40.68 0.12
N ALA A 13 5.93 41.58 -0.31
CA ALA A 13 5.76 42.34 -1.53
C ALA A 13 6.19 41.46 -2.72
N HIS A 14 5.19 41.06 -3.52
CA HIS A 14 5.28 40.61 -4.91
C HIS A 14 6.66 40.16 -5.43
N ALA A 15 7.02 38.90 -5.15
CA ALA A 15 7.91 38.16 -6.04
C ALA A 15 7.14 37.81 -7.33
N PRO A 16 7.78 37.82 -8.51
CA PRO A 16 7.13 37.41 -9.76
C PRO A 16 6.54 36.00 -9.60
N GLN A 17 5.34 35.78 -10.15
CA GLN A 17 4.70 34.46 -10.26
C GLN A 17 5.52 33.54 -11.18
N GLU A 18 6.73 33.17 -10.77
CA GLU A 18 7.41 32.01 -11.34
C GLU A 18 6.62 30.77 -10.91
N LYS A 19 6.23 29.95 -11.87
CA LYS A 19 5.58 28.66 -11.61
C LYS A 19 6.54 27.79 -10.80
N SER A 20 6.44 27.83 -9.48
CA SER A 20 7.13 26.88 -8.61
C SER A 20 6.56 25.49 -8.83
N LEU A 21 7.42 24.46 -8.83
CA LEU A 21 7.02 23.06 -8.98
C LEU A 21 6.00 22.64 -7.90
N ALA A 22 5.97 23.34 -6.78
CA ALA A 22 4.96 23.21 -5.73
C ALA A 22 3.51 23.37 -6.23
N THR A 23 3.27 24.30 -7.17
CA THR A 23 1.93 24.58 -7.71
C THR A 23 1.58 23.68 -8.91
N GLU A 24 2.58 23.15 -9.60
CA GLU A 24 2.43 22.15 -10.67
C GLU A 24 2.24 20.72 -10.12
N TYR A 25 2.61 20.48 -8.86
CA TYR A 25 2.56 19.16 -8.25
C TYR A 25 1.11 18.68 -8.03
N ALA A 26 0.65 17.82 -8.93
CA ALA A 26 -0.68 17.20 -8.90
C ALA A 26 -0.55 15.67 -9.04
N PRO A 27 -0.08 14.94 -8.00
CA PRO A 27 0.31 13.53 -8.10
C PRO A 27 -0.84 12.57 -8.47
N LEU A 28 -2.09 13.00 -8.26
CA LEU A 28 -3.30 12.24 -8.63
C LEU A 28 -3.99 12.78 -9.89
N GLY A 29 -3.43 13.81 -10.52
CA GLY A 29 -3.94 14.35 -11.78
C GLY A 29 -3.60 13.42 -12.93
N ALA A 30 -4.54 13.24 -13.87
CA ALA A 30 -4.41 12.27 -14.97
C ALA A 30 -3.09 12.41 -15.77
N ALA A 31 -2.66 13.64 -16.04
CA ALA A 31 -1.39 13.89 -16.74
C ALA A 31 -0.17 13.45 -15.93
N HIS A 32 -0.17 13.68 -14.61
CA HIS A 32 0.92 13.28 -13.73
C HIS A 32 0.94 11.76 -13.53
N VAL A 33 -0.23 11.12 -13.43
CA VAL A 33 -0.34 9.66 -13.33
C VAL A 33 0.15 8.98 -14.62
N ALA A 34 -0.14 9.56 -15.78
CA ALA A 34 0.27 9.01 -17.08
C ALA A 34 1.79 9.11 -17.32
N ASP A 35 2.43 10.21 -16.89
CA ASP A 35 3.88 10.39 -16.97
C ASP A 35 4.43 11.16 -15.76
N PRO A 36 4.61 10.47 -14.62
CA PRO A 36 5.18 11.10 -13.42
C PRO A 36 6.67 11.40 -13.61
N TYR A 37 7.34 10.67 -14.50
CA TYR A 37 8.79 10.73 -14.68
C TYR A 37 9.24 12.07 -15.25
N HIS A 38 8.47 12.67 -16.15
CA HIS A 38 8.77 13.98 -16.69
C HIS A 38 8.80 15.05 -15.58
N PHE A 39 7.77 15.10 -14.73
CA PHE A 39 7.72 16.02 -13.59
C PHE A 39 8.88 15.79 -12.63
N TYR A 40 9.09 14.55 -12.17
CA TYR A 40 10.13 14.27 -11.19
C TYR A 40 11.55 14.43 -11.74
N THR A 41 11.76 14.33 -13.06
CA THR A 41 13.04 14.65 -13.71
C THR A 41 13.39 16.12 -13.58
N ARG A 42 12.41 17.00 -13.79
CA ARG A 42 12.57 18.44 -13.56
C ARG A 42 12.77 18.73 -12.08
N ALA A 43 11.93 18.18 -11.19
CA ALA A 43 12.04 18.37 -9.75
C ALA A 43 13.45 18.03 -9.21
N ARG A 44 14.00 16.86 -9.57
CA ARG A 44 15.36 16.47 -9.14
C ARG A 44 16.46 17.47 -9.55
N ARG A 45 16.27 18.18 -10.66
CA ARG A 45 17.25 19.13 -11.22
C ARG A 45 17.05 20.55 -10.68
N GLU A 46 15.81 21.03 -10.71
CA GLU A 46 15.44 22.43 -10.48
C GLU A 46 15.11 22.70 -9.01
N GLU A 47 14.25 21.88 -8.39
CA GLU A 47 13.72 22.08 -7.04
C GLU A 47 13.59 20.72 -6.34
N PRO A 48 14.68 20.10 -5.86
CA PRO A 48 14.68 18.70 -5.42
C PRO A 48 13.87 18.46 -4.14
N ILE A 49 13.68 19.53 -3.35
CA ILE A 49 12.87 19.57 -2.14
C ILE A 49 11.98 20.81 -2.25
N PHE A 50 10.66 20.62 -2.21
CA PHE A 50 9.69 21.71 -2.25
C PHE A 50 8.49 21.42 -1.36
N TYR A 51 7.84 22.45 -0.82
CA TYR A 51 6.61 22.27 -0.06
C TYR A 51 5.41 22.28 -1.01
N SER A 52 4.57 21.24 -0.96
CA SER A 52 3.32 21.21 -1.72
C SER A 52 2.15 21.60 -0.81
N PRO A 53 1.48 22.75 -1.08
CA PRO A 53 0.25 23.11 -0.37
C PRO A 53 -0.88 22.12 -0.63
N LEU A 54 -0.88 21.41 -1.77
CA LEU A 54 -1.93 20.47 -2.15
C LEU A 54 -2.03 19.27 -1.19
N ILE A 55 -0.87 18.79 -0.71
CA ILE A 55 -0.78 17.65 0.22
C ILE A 55 -0.27 18.07 1.60
N SER A 56 -0.11 19.38 1.83
CA SER A 56 0.43 19.97 3.06
C SER A 56 1.72 19.32 3.56
N ALA A 57 2.62 18.98 2.62
CA ALA A 57 3.83 18.23 2.93
C ALA A 57 5.01 18.64 2.04
N TRP A 58 6.22 18.39 2.54
CA TRP A 58 7.45 18.50 1.76
C TRP A 58 7.59 17.30 0.82
N VAL A 59 7.86 17.57 -0.45
CA VAL A 59 8.15 16.57 -1.47
C VAL A 59 9.65 16.50 -1.65
N VAL A 60 10.20 15.28 -1.57
CA VAL A 60 11.63 14.99 -1.76
C VAL A 60 11.77 14.06 -2.96
N SER A 61 12.55 14.49 -3.95
CA SER A 61 12.57 13.82 -5.28
C SER A 61 13.89 13.12 -5.64
N ARG A 62 14.99 13.43 -4.95
CA ARG A 62 16.30 12.78 -5.17
C ARG A 62 16.42 11.50 -4.36
N TYR A 63 17.09 10.50 -4.96
CA TYR A 63 17.27 9.19 -4.36
C TYR A 63 17.99 9.25 -3.02
N ASP A 64 19.14 9.94 -2.93
CA ASP A 64 19.95 9.99 -1.71
C ASP A 64 19.23 10.71 -0.56
N ASP A 65 18.47 11.76 -0.87
CA ASP A 65 17.68 12.50 0.12
C ASP A 65 16.53 11.62 0.66
N ALA A 66 15.80 10.94 -0.22
CA ALA A 66 14.74 10.01 0.18
C ALA A 66 15.30 8.82 0.99
N LEU A 67 16.45 8.27 0.58
CA LEU A 67 17.10 7.17 1.29
C LEU A 67 17.59 7.58 2.68
N THR A 68 18.08 8.82 2.81
CA THR A 68 18.47 9.40 4.11
C THR A 68 17.28 9.46 5.05
N ILE A 69 16.12 9.93 4.56
CA ILE A 69 14.87 10.01 5.34
C ILE A 69 14.41 8.61 5.76
N LEU A 70 14.32 7.68 4.81
CA LEU A 70 13.81 6.31 5.06
C LEU A 70 14.69 5.50 6.03
N LYS A 71 15.97 5.85 6.18
CA LYS A 71 16.91 5.20 7.10
C LYS A 71 16.96 5.81 8.50
N ASP A 72 16.32 6.96 8.72
CA ASP A 72 16.33 7.69 9.99
C ASP A 72 14.91 7.88 10.57
N PRO A 73 14.27 6.80 11.05
CA PRO A 73 12.92 6.87 11.63
C PRO A 73 12.90 7.64 12.97
N GLN A 74 14.07 7.91 13.58
CA GLN A 74 14.14 8.72 14.79
C GLN A 74 13.92 10.20 14.46
N ARG A 75 14.51 10.69 13.36
CA ARG A 75 14.34 12.05 12.87
C ARG A 75 13.07 12.24 12.03
N PHE A 76 12.67 11.21 11.30
CA PHE A 76 11.50 11.20 10.43
C PHE A 76 10.51 10.09 10.84
N PRO A 77 9.92 10.18 12.05
CA PRO A 77 8.99 9.18 12.54
C PRO A 77 7.72 9.11 11.68
N ILE A 78 7.14 7.93 11.52
CA ILE A 78 5.88 7.76 10.80
C ILE A 78 4.68 8.18 11.66
N SER A 79 4.80 8.12 12.99
CA SER A 79 3.70 8.46 13.91
C SER A 79 3.27 9.93 13.87
N VAL A 80 4.13 10.82 13.36
CA VAL A 80 3.78 12.25 13.16
C VAL A 80 3.11 12.52 11.82
N MET A 81 2.90 11.50 10.99
CA MET A 81 2.20 11.64 9.72
C MET A 81 0.77 12.11 9.99
N GLN A 82 0.50 13.38 9.66
CA GLN A 82 -0.85 13.92 9.63
C GLN A 82 -1.40 13.70 8.23
N LEU A 83 -2.37 12.80 8.11
CA LEU A 83 -3.24 12.84 6.94
C LEU A 83 -4.06 14.13 7.05
N SER A 84 -4.15 14.89 5.95
CA SER A 84 -4.97 16.09 5.91
C SER A 84 -6.40 15.75 6.31
N ASP A 85 -6.91 16.41 7.34
CA ASP A 85 -8.30 16.27 7.80
C ASP A 85 -9.31 16.60 6.68
N ASP A 86 -8.88 17.34 5.64
CA ASP A 86 -9.71 17.73 4.49
C ASP A 86 -9.90 16.61 3.46
N TRP A 87 -9.16 15.50 3.58
CA TRP A 87 -9.29 14.38 2.64
C TRP A 87 -10.60 13.61 2.84
N TYR A 88 -11.04 13.51 4.09
CA TYR A 88 -12.22 12.75 4.49
C TYR A 88 -13.34 13.66 4.98
N THR A 89 -14.59 13.32 4.71
CA THR A 89 -15.70 14.03 5.38
C THR A 89 -15.71 13.71 6.88
N PRO A 90 -16.20 14.62 7.73
CA PRO A 90 -16.31 14.38 9.17
C PRO A 90 -17.03 13.07 9.52
N GLU A 91 -18.08 12.73 8.76
CA GLU A 91 -18.85 11.50 8.93
C GLU A 91 -18.02 10.25 8.57
N ALA A 92 -17.25 10.30 7.48
CA ALA A 92 -16.35 9.22 7.10
C ALA A 92 -15.26 8.99 8.16
N VAL A 93 -14.70 10.08 8.70
CA VAL A 93 -13.72 10.04 9.78
C VAL A 93 -14.32 9.41 11.04
N GLU A 94 -15.51 9.82 11.46
CA GLU A 94 -16.16 9.27 12.65
C GLU A 94 -16.45 7.78 12.50
N LEU A 95 -16.95 7.37 11.33
CA LEU A 95 -17.18 5.96 11.05
C LEU A 95 -15.87 5.17 11.09
N MET A 96 -14.79 5.67 10.49
CA MET A 96 -13.47 5.02 10.56
C MET A 96 -12.94 4.92 11.99
N ARG A 97 -13.11 5.96 12.81
CA ARG A 97 -12.68 5.98 14.22
C ARG A 97 -13.47 5.02 15.12
N SER A 98 -14.69 4.67 14.71
CA SER A 98 -15.54 3.71 15.42
C SER A 98 -15.11 2.25 15.21
N LEU A 99 -14.27 1.97 14.19
CA LEU A 99 -13.91 0.61 13.84
C LEU A 99 -12.97 -0.05 14.86
N PRO A 100 -13.06 -1.38 15.05
CA PRO A 100 -12.26 -2.10 16.04
C PRO A 100 -10.75 -1.91 15.87
N LEU A 101 -10.28 -1.81 14.63
CA LEU A 101 -8.85 -1.67 14.33
C LEU A 101 -8.36 -0.21 14.32
N ALA A 102 -9.25 0.78 14.49
CA ALA A 102 -8.89 2.19 14.41
C ALA A 102 -7.90 2.63 15.49
N ARG A 103 -7.99 2.01 16.68
CA ARG A 103 -7.13 2.31 17.84
C ARG A 103 -6.00 1.29 18.01
N VAL A 104 -5.85 0.37 17.06
CA VAL A 104 -4.84 -0.69 17.12
C VAL A 104 -3.60 -0.23 16.35
N PRO A 105 -2.41 -0.21 16.98
CA PRO A 105 -1.15 0.05 16.31
C PRO A 105 -0.98 -0.73 15.00
N GLY A 106 -0.79 -0.03 13.88
CA GLY A 106 -0.49 -0.62 12.59
C GLY A 106 1.00 -0.49 12.25
N LEU A 107 1.53 -1.45 11.48
CA LEU A 107 2.93 -1.43 11.06
C LEU A 107 3.32 -0.17 10.27
N LEU A 108 2.36 0.48 9.62
CA LEU A 108 2.56 1.70 8.85
C LEU A 108 2.25 2.98 9.64
N THR A 109 1.97 2.89 10.95
CA THR A 109 1.53 4.03 11.76
C THR A 109 2.28 4.19 13.08
N VAL A 110 3.24 3.30 13.36
CA VAL A 110 4.02 3.34 14.61
C VAL A 110 5.51 3.25 14.33
N ASP A 111 6.29 3.79 15.25
CA ASP A 111 7.75 3.78 15.23
C ASP A 111 8.33 2.70 16.16
N PRO A 112 9.64 2.39 16.08
CA PRO A 112 10.31 1.57 17.09
C PRO A 112 10.11 2.12 18.51
N PRO A 113 10.03 1.26 19.55
CA PRO A 113 10.24 -0.20 19.51
C PRO A 113 9.01 -1.00 19.07
N GLU A 114 7.83 -0.39 19.03
CA GLU A 114 6.57 -1.09 18.73
C GLU A 114 6.53 -1.59 17.28
N HIS A 115 7.01 -0.78 16.34
CA HIS A 115 7.22 -1.21 14.95
C HIS A 115 8.09 -2.46 14.87
N THR A 116 9.19 -2.51 15.63
CA THR A 116 10.12 -3.65 15.62
C THR A 116 9.44 -4.93 16.08
N ARG A 117 8.61 -4.87 17.12
CA ARG A 117 7.85 -6.00 17.65
C ARG A 117 6.82 -6.53 16.65
N LEU A 118 6.03 -5.63 16.06
CA LEU A 118 5.04 -5.98 15.04
C LEU A 118 5.72 -6.53 13.77
N ARG A 119 6.80 -5.88 13.31
CA ARG A 119 7.58 -6.28 12.13
C ARG A 119 8.18 -7.67 12.30
N SER A 120 8.73 -7.96 13.47
CA SER A 120 9.32 -9.28 13.76
C SER A 120 8.26 -10.39 13.68
N SER A 121 7.08 -10.15 14.27
CA SER A 121 5.96 -11.10 14.26
C SER A 121 5.53 -11.45 12.83
N ILE A 122 5.30 -10.45 11.97
CA ILE A 122 4.92 -10.70 10.58
C ILE A 122 6.07 -11.32 9.75
N THR A 123 7.32 -10.92 9.99
CA THR A 123 8.48 -11.47 9.27
C THR A 123 8.67 -12.96 9.56
N ARG A 124 8.42 -13.37 10.81
CA ARG A 124 8.45 -14.77 11.21
C ARG A 124 7.32 -15.57 10.57
N ALA A 125 6.10 -15.03 10.61
CA ALA A 125 4.95 -15.68 9.99
C ALA A 125 5.12 -15.79 8.46
N MET A 126 5.73 -14.78 7.81
CA MET A 126 6.10 -14.78 6.40
C MET A 126 7.57 -15.20 6.16
N SER A 127 8.02 -16.25 6.84
CA SER A 127 9.39 -16.74 6.69
C SER A 127 9.73 -17.13 5.24
N ALA A 128 11.01 -17.11 4.88
CA ALA A 128 11.48 -17.54 3.56
C ALA A 128 11.02 -18.97 3.21
N GLN A 129 10.98 -19.87 4.21
CA GLN A 129 10.46 -21.23 4.03
C GLN A 129 8.96 -21.22 3.68
N ARG A 130 8.14 -20.43 4.39
CA ARG A 130 6.71 -20.33 4.10
C ARG A 130 6.50 -19.74 2.71
N ILE A 131 7.21 -18.67 2.35
CA ILE A 131 7.12 -18.07 1.01
C ILE A 131 7.51 -19.09 -0.07
N ALA A 132 8.61 -19.83 0.11
CA ALA A 132 9.03 -20.87 -0.84
C ALA A 132 7.99 -21.99 -0.97
N SER A 133 7.30 -22.36 0.12
CA SER A 133 6.25 -23.38 0.08
C SER A 133 5.01 -22.98 -0.72
N LEU A 134 4.79 -21.68 -0.95
CA LEU A 134 3.67 -21.17 -1.74
C LEU A 134 3.94 -21.27 -3.24
N GLU A 135 5.21 -21.35 -3.66
CA GLU A 135 5.61 -21.30 -5.07
C GLU A 135 4.84 -22.29 -5.96
N PRO A 136 4.67 -23.59 -5.59
CA PRO A 136 3.97 -24.54 -6.47
C PRO A 136 2.51 -24.13 -6.70
N ARG A 137 1.86 -23.61 -5.66
CA ARG A 137 0.46 -23.17 -5.72
C ARG A 137 0.31 -21.86 -6.51
N ILE A 138 1.24 -20.93 -6.31
CA ILE A 138 1.31 -19.67 -7.09
C ILE A 138 1.50 -19.99 -8.58
N ARG A 139 2.42 -20.91 -8.93
CA ARG A 139 2.64 -21.36 -10.30
C ARG A 139 1.39 -22.01 -10.89
N GLN A 140 0.68 -22.83 -10.11
CA GLN A 140 -0.58 -23.43 -10.54
C GLN A 140 -1.62 -22.35 -10.89
N PHE A 141 -1.79 -21.31 -10.04
CA PHE A 141 -2.71 -20.21 -10.32
C PHE A 141 -2.34 -19.44 -11.60
N ALA A 142 -1.05 -19.16 -11.80
CA ALA A 142 -0.58 -18.50 -13.01
C ALA A 142 -0.94 -19.32 -14.26
N ASN A 143 -0.62 -20.62 -14.25
CA ASN A 143 -0.93 -21.51 -15.38
C ASN A 143 -2.45 -21.60 -15.61
N GLN A 144 -3.26 -21.77 -14.56
CA GLN A 144 -4.72 -21.84 -14.68
C GLN A 144 -5.33 -20.58 -15.33
N LEU A 145 -4.77 -19.40 -15.08
CA LEU A 145 -5.22 -18.17 -15.72
C LEU A 145 -4.75 -18.08 -17.17
N ILE A 146 -3.50 -18.46 -17.44
CA ILE A 146 -2.91 -18.45 -18.78
C ILE A 146 -3.57 -19.47 -19.71
N ASP A 147 -3.90 -20.66 -19.21
CA ASP A 147 -4.55 -21.74 -19.97
C ASP A 147 -5.94 -21.35 -20.48
N GLN A 148 -6.55 -20.29 -19.93
CA GLN A 148 -7.82 -19.72 -20.40
C GLN A 148 -7.64 -18.77 -21.59
N PHE A 149 -6.40 -18.47 -22.00
CA PHE A 149 -6.13 -17.59 -23.13
C PHE A 149 -6.28 -18.39 -24.42
N ALA A 150 -7.31 -18.06 -25.20
CA ALA A 150 -7.48 -18.64 -26.52
C ALA A 150 -6.40 -18.08 -27.50
N PRO A 151 -5.75 -18.94 -28.30
CA PRO A 151 -4.79 -18.50 -29.31
C PRO A 151 -5.38 -17.42 -30.23
N SER A 152 -4.59 -16.41 -30.58
CA SER A 152 -4.99 -15.29 -31.47
C SER A 152 -6.08 -14.35 -30.94
N THR A 153 -6.35 -14.35 -29.63
CA THR A 153 -7.33 -13.43 -29.03
C THR A 153 -6.67 -12.16 -28.52
N ARG A 154 -7.16 -10.99 -28.97
CA ARG A 154 -6.91 -9.73 -28.28
C ARG A 154 -7.64 -9.77 -26.93
N LEU A 155 -6.90 -9.68 -25.85
CA LEU A 155 -7.45 -9.68 -24.49
C LEU A 155 -6.91 -8.51 -23.68
N ASP A 156 -7.63 -8.18 -22.62
CA ASP A 156 -7.15 -7.29 -21.57
C ASP A 156 -6.39 -8.10 -20.53
N PHE A 157 -5.06 -7.93 -20.47
CA PHE A 157 -4.21 -8.66 -19.53
C PHE A 157 -4.50 -8.28 -18.07
N VAL A 158 -4.89 -7.04 -17.82
CA VAL A 158 -5.19 -6.58 -16.46
C VAL A 158 -6.42 -7.31 -15.95
N GLU A 159 -7.50 -7.33 -16.73
CA GLU A 159 -8.74 -8.00 -16.34
C GLU A 159 -8.60 -9.54 -16.32
N ARG A 160 -7.86 -10.13 -17.27
CA ARG A 160 -7.78 -11.58 -17.43
C ARG A 160 -6.68 -12.26 -16.59
N PHE A 161 -5.67 -11.52 -16.13
CA PHE A 161 -4.55 -12.07 -15.36
C PHE A 161 -4.17 -11.22 -14.15
N ALA A 162 -3.80 -9.96 -14.37
CA ALA A 162 -3.14 -9.16 -13.33
C ALA A 162 -4.06 -8.91 -12.12
N ARG A 163 -5.38 -8.77 -12.33
CA ARG A 163 -6.39 -8.64 -11.27
C ARG A 163 -6.71 -9.96 -10.56
N PRO A 164 -7.06 -11.06 -11.25
CA PRO A 164 -7.42 -12.30 -10.57
C PRO A 164 -6.23 -12.97 -9.86
N PHE A 165 -5.01 -12.84 -10.39
CA PHE A 165 -3.85 -13.56 -9.86
C PHE A 165 -3.51 -13.24 -8.39
N PRO A 166 -3.36 -11.97 -7.96
CA PRO A 166 -3.08 -11.63 -6.57
C PRO A 166 -4.19 -12.08 -5.62
N VAL A 167 -5.45 -12.05 -6.07
CA VAL A 167 -6.62 -12.52 -5.29
C VAL A 167 -6.45 -14.01 -4.96
N LEU A 168 -6.12 -14.84 -5.94
CA LEU A 168 -5.90 -16.28 -5.72
C LEU A 168 -4.75 -16.53 -4.74
N VAL A 169 -3.64 -15.79 -4.90
CA VAL A 169 -2.46 -15.94 -4.04
C VAL A 169 -2.77 -15.57 -2.59
N ILE A 170 -3.36 -14.39 -2.35
CA ILE A 170 -3.63 -13.92 -0.99
C ILE A 170 -4.74 -14.73 -0.33
N SER A 171 -5.80 -15.11 -1.07
CA SER A 171 -6.84 -15.99 -0.54
C SER A 171 -6.30 -17.36 -0.16
N SER A 172 -5.36 -17.91 -0.93
CA SER A 172 -4.66 -19.15 -0.56
C SER A 172 -3.78 -18.98 0.67
N LEU A 173 -3.09 -17.84 0.83
CA LEU A 173 -2.25 -17.55 1.99
C LEU A 173 -3.07 -17.41 3.29
N LEU A 174 -4.28 -16.87 3.18
CA LEU A 174 -5.20 -16.65 4.30
C LEU A 174 -6.17 -17.82 4.54
N ASN A 175 -6.16 -18.83 3.67
CA ASN A 175 -7.12 -19.92 3.63
C ASN A 175 -8.59 -19.43 3.68
N VAL A 176 -8.88 -18.46 2.82
CA VAL A 176 -10.21 -17.85 2.64
C VAL A 176 -11.05 -18.71 1.69
N PRO A 177 -12.33 -19.01 2.02
CA PRO A 177 -13.23 -19.74 1.14
C PRO A 177 -13.39 -19.09 -0.24
N GLU A 178 -13.53 -19.89 -1.30
CA GLU A 178 -13.62 -19.39 -2.69
C GLU A 178 -14.85 -18.50 -2.90
N GLU A 179 -15.95 -18.81 -2.22
CA GLU A 179 -17.20 -18.05 -2.25
C GLU A 179 -17.07 -16.62 -1.72
N ASP A 180 -16.12 -16.36 -0.81
CA ASP A 180 -15.92 -15.06 -0.18
C ASP A 180 -15.02 -14.14 -1.01
N GLN A 181 -14.18 -14.70 -1.89
CA GLN A 181 -13.16 -13.96 -2.64
C GLN A 181 -13.73 -12.81 -3.49
N PRO A 182 -14.88 -12.95 -4.19
CA PRO A 182 -15.47 -11.84 -4.94
C PRO A 182 -15.81 -10.63 -4.07
N GLN A 183 -16.37 -10.88 -2.88
CA GLN A 183 -16.78 -9.83 -1.97
C GLN A 183 -15.56 -9.16 -1.31
N LEU A 184 -14.58 -9.95 -0.88
CA LEU A 184 -13.35 -9.44 -0.27
C LEU A 184 -12.54 -8.59 -1.24
N ARG A 185 -12.45 -8.99 -2.52
CA ARG A 185 -11.84 -8.18 -3.58
C ARG A 185 -12.55 -6.83 -3.70
N ARG A 186 -13.89 -6.83 -3.77
CA ARG A 186 -14.67 -5.59 -3.87
C ARG A 186 -14.36 -4.66 -2.70
N TRP A 187 -14.41 -5.17 -1.47
CA TRP A 187 -14.12 -4.35 -0.30
C TRP A 187 -12.68 -3.82 -0.28
N SER A 188 -11.69 -4.63 -0.70
CA SER A 188 -10.29 -4.21 -0.79
C SER A 188 -10.08 -3.09 -1.81
N ASN A 189 -10.73 -3.18 -2.97
CA ASN A 189 -10.64 -2.16 -4.01
C ASN A 189 -11.26 -0.84 -3.55
N GLU A 190 -12.43 -0.89 -2.92
CA GLU A 190 -13.11 0.30 -2.38
C GLU A 190 -12.29 0.93 -1.23
N ALA A 191 -11.70 0.13 -0.34
CA ALA A 191 -10.81 0.61 0.72
C ALA A 191 -9.52 1.25 0.16
N THR A 192 -8.98 0.73 -0.95
CA THR A 192 -7.80 1.32 -1.61
C THR A 192 -8.16 2.61 -2.33
N ALA A 193 -9.31 2.64 -3.03
CA ALA A 193 -9.80 3.82 -3.74
C ALA A 193 -10.03 5.01 -2.79
N LEU A 194 -10.44 4.74 -1.56
CA LEU A 194 -10.60 5.73 -0.49
C LEU A 194 -9.33 6.57 -0.22
N ASN A 195 -8.14 5.98 -0.45
CA ASN A 195 -6.84 6.63 -0.22
C ASN A 195 -6.13 7.09 -1.51
N THR A 196 -6.58 6.62 -2.67
CA THR A 196 -5.85 6.79 -3.95
C THR A 196 -6.63 7.58 -5.00
N THR A 197 -7.89 7.93 -4.72
CA THR A 197 -8.77 8.72 -5.58
C THR A 197 -9.36 9.89 -4.79
N ARG A 198 -10.10 10.80 -5.44
CA ARG A 198 -10.86 11.85 -4.76
C ARG A 198 -12.37 11.56 -4.84
N PRO A 199 -12.89 10.61 -4.04
CA PRO A 199 -14.32 10.26 -4.05
C PRO A 199 -15.19 11.39 -3.51
N THR A 200 -16.45 11.46 -3.97
CA THR A 200 -17.47 12.35 -3.39
C THR A 200 -17.77 11.98 -1.94
N ALA A 201 -18.41 12.88 -1.20
CA ALA A 201 -18.86 12.60 0.16
C ALA A 201 -19.70 11.31 0.26
N GLU A 202 -20.66 11.08 -0.65
CA GLU A 202 -21.46 9.85 -0.60
C GLU A 202 -20.62 8.60 -0.90
N GLN A 203 -19.68 8.71 -1.86
CA GLN A 203 -18.77 7.63 -2.20
C GLN A 203 -17.86 7.28 -1.03
N GLN A 204 -17.38 8.27 -0.27
CA GLN A 204 -16.57 8.04 0.93
C GLN A 204 -17.31 7.18 1.95
N ILE A 205 -18.59 7.49 2.23
CA ILE A 205 -19.36 6.71 3.19
C ILE A 205 -19.51 5.24 2.76
N LEU A 206 -19.83 5.00 1.49
CA LEU A 206 -19.93 3.64 0.95
C LEU A 206 -18.57 2.91 1.02
N MET A 207 -17.48 3.57 0.65
CA MET A 207 -16.13 2.99 0.71
C MET A 207 -15.70 2.71 2.16
N VAL A 208 -16.06 3.56 3.12
CA VAL A 208 -15.78 3.31 4.55
C VAL A 208 -16.61 2.14 5.07
N GLN A 209 -17.84 1.93 4.61
CA GLN A 209 -18.63 0.73 4.95
C GLN A 209 -17.96 -0.55 4.44
N SER A 210 -17.41 -0.53 3.22
CA SER A 210 -16.63 -1.64 2.68
C SER A 210 -15.31 -1.87 3.44
N TYR A 211 -14.62 -0.79 3.81
CA TYR A 211 -13.46 -0.84 4.69
C TYR A 211 -13.82 -1.48 6.04
N ALA A 212 -14.94 -1.09 6.65
CA ALA A 212 -15.45 -1.66 7.90
C ALA A 212 -15.79 -3.14 7.77
N ALA A 213 -16.51 -3.53 6.71
CA ALA A 213 -16.89 -4.92 6.46
C ALA A 213 -15.66 -5.83 6.28
N LEU A 214 -14.65 -5.36 5.54
CA LEU A 214 -13.39 -6.09 5.38
C LEU A 214 -12.65 -6.25 6.71
N GLN A 215 -12.57 -5.20 7.54
CA GLN A 215 -11.98 -5.33 8.87
C GLN A 215 -12.71 -6.34 9.74
N GLN A 216 -14.04 -6.29 9.74
CA GLN A 216 -14.87 -7.20 10.52
C GLN A 216 -14.64 -8.65 10.09
N TYR A 217 -14.64 -8.92 8.78
CA TYR A 217 -14.34 -10.25 8.25
C TYR A 217 -12.97 -10.75 8.70
N ILE A 218 -11.94 -9.92 8.61
CA ILE A 218 -10.59 -10.28 9.05
C ILE A 218 -10.54 -10.54 10.56
N CYS A 219 -11.22 -9.73 11.37
CA CYS A 219 -11.34 -9.96 12.81
C CYS A 219 -12.01 -11.30 13.13
N ASP A 220 -13.10 -11.62 12.44
CA ASP A 220 -13.82 -12.87 12.62
C ASP A 220 -12.97 -14.07 12.20
N LEU A 221 -12.24 -13.96 11.09
CA LEU A 221 -11.30 -14.98 10.62
C LEU A 221 -10.22 -15.27 11.67
N VAL A 222 -9.57 -14.23 12.21
CA VAL A 222 -8.53 -14.40 13.24
C VAL A 222 -9.11 -15.00 14.52
N GLU A 223 -10.30 -14.57 14.94
CA GLU A 223 -10.97 -15.11 16.12
C GLU A 223 -11.37 -16.59 15.94
N GLN A 224 -11.77 -17.00 14.73
CA GLN A 224 -11.98 -18.41 14.39
C GLN A 224 -10.67 -19.20 14.49
N ARG A 225 -9.56 -18.68 13.95
CA ARG A 225 -8.24 -19.35 14.01
C ARG A 225 -7.67 -19.41 15.42
N ARG A 226 -7.99 -18.45 16.28
CA ARG A 226 -7.67 -18.52 17.71
C ARG A 226 -8.33 -19.71 18.40
N LYS A 227 -9.57 -20.05 18.02
CA LYS A 227 -10.33 -21.17 18.59
C LYS A 227 -9.98 -22.51 17.93
N ALA A 228 -9.73 -22.50 16.63
CA ALA A 228 -9.40 -23.67 15.83
C ALA A 228 -8.27 -23.32 14.83
N PRO A 229 -7.00 -23.45 15.24
CA PRO A 229 -5.86 -23.13 14.38
C PRO A 229 -5.82 -23.98 13.11
N GLN A 230 -5.38 -23.37 12.01
CA GLN A 230 -5.19 -24.02 10.71
C GLN A 230 -3.75 -23.75 10.20
N ASP A 231 -3.44 -24.22 9.00
CA ASP A 231 -2.16 -23.92 8.33
C ASP A 231 -2.29 -22.68 7.43
N ASP A 232 -2.44 -21.52 8.06
CA ASP A 232 -2.59 -20.23 7.38
C ASP A 232 -1.85 -19.11 8.10
N LEU A 233 -1.71 -17.96 7.42
CA LEU A 233 -0.99 -16.81 7.96
C LEU A 233 -1.63 -16.28 9.25
N ALA A 234 -2.95 -16.36 9.40
CA ALA A 234 -3.65 -15.92 10.61
C ALA A 234 -3.24 -16.76 11.83
N SER A 235 -3.19 -18.08 11.67
CA SER A 235 -2.76 -19.02 12.71
C SER A 235 -1.28 -18.85 13.03
N ASP A 236 -0.44 -18.58 12.02
CA ASP A 236 0.98 -18.33 12.22
C ASP A 236 1.26 -17.03 12.96
N LEU A 237 0.53 -15.95 12.65
CA LEU A 237 0.62 -14.68 13.38
C LEU A 237 0.25 -14.83 14.86
N LEU A 238 -0.81 -15.58 15.16
CA LEU A 238 -1.22 -15.85 16.55
C LEU A 238 -0.19 -16.68 17.33
N LYS A 239 0.62 -17.49 16.65
CA LYS A 239 1.71 -18.28 17.23
C LYS A 239 3.05 -17.55 17.26
N ALA A 240 3.23 -16.50 16.45
CA ALA A 240 4.48 -15.77 16.33
C ALA A 240 4.76 -14.98 17.61
N VAL A 241 5.66 -15.50 18.44
CA VAL A 241 6.10 -14.85 19.68
C VAL A 241 7.64 -14.81 19.70
N ASP A 242 8.20 -13.62 19.84
CA ASP A 242 9.63 -13.47 20.10
C ASP A 242 9.95 -13.76 21.56
N ALA A 243 11.13 -14.30 21.83
CA ALA A 243 11.59 -14.53 23.19
C ALA A 243 11.60 -13.21 23.97
N GLY A 244 10.85 -13.15 25.06
CA GLY A 244 10.71 -11.96 25.90
C GLY A 244 9.69 -10.91 25.40
N GLN A 245 8.95 -11.18 24.33
CA GLN A 245 7.84 -10.35 23.87
C GLN A 245 6.49 -10.98 24.23
N ALA A 246 5.47 -10.14 24.42
CA ALA A 246 4.11 -10.63 24.55
C ALA A 246 3.61 -11.15 23.18
N PRO A 247 2.80 -12.22 23.15
CA PRO A 247 2.09 -12.62 21.94
C PRO A 247 1.22 -11.49 21.39
N LEU A 248 0.99 -11.49 20.08
CA LEU A 248 0.00 -10.59 19.49
C LEU A 248 -1.39 -10.88 20.07
N SER A 249 -2.09 -9.82 20.46
CA SER A 249 -3.53 -9.88 20.69
C SER A 249 -4.27 -10.19 19.38
N VAL A 250 -5.52 -10.63 19.49
CA VAL A 250 -6.40 -10.87 18.33
C VAL A 250 -6.47 -9.63 17.44
N LEU A 251 -6.62 -8.45 18.02
CA LEU A 251 -6.76 -7.22 17.26
C LEU A 251 -5.46 -6.82 16.55
N GLU A 252 -4.29 -7.05 17.17
CA GLU A 252 -3.00 -6.80 16.51
C GLU A 252 -2.75 -7.79 15.36
N ALA A 253 -3.05 -9.08 15.58
CA ALA A 253 -2.98 -10.08 14.52
C ALA A 253 -3.94 -9.73 13.36
N SER A 254 -5.18 -9.31 13.66
CA SER A 254 -6.14 -8.82 12.66
C SER A 254 -5.64 -7.58 11.93
N ARG A 255 -4.99 -6.64 12.62
CA ARG A 255 -4.42 -5.43 12.01
C ARG A 255 -3.29 -5.77 11.03
N LEU A 256 -2.41 -6.71 11.38
CA LEU A 256 -1.36 -7.19 10.50
C LEU A 256 -1.92 -7.99 9.32
N LEU A 257 -2.92 -8.85 9.56
CA LEU A 257 -3.56 -9.63 8.51
C LEU A 257 -4.29 -8.73 7.51
N TYR A 258 -4.99 -7.70 8.01
CA TYR A 258 -5.63 -6.68 7.19
C TYR A 258 -4.60 -5.96 6.30
N LEU A 259 -3.44 -5.59 6.85
CA LEU A 259 -2.37 -4.96 6.09
C LEU A 259 -1.87 -5.86 4.96
N VAL A 260 -1.57 -7.13 5.25
CA VAL A 260 -1.08 -8.10 4.25
C VAL A 260 -2.12 -8.34 3.17
N PHE A 261 -3.38 -8.45 3.57
CA PHE A 261 -4.50 -8.59 2.64
C PHE A 261 -4.58 -7.37 1.72
N SER A 262 -4.85 -6.19 2.27
CA SER A 262 -5.10 -4.97 1.49
C SER A 262 -3.90 -4.54 0.62
N ALA A 263 -2.67 -4.62 1.15
CA ALA A 263 -1.47 -4.19 0.43
C ALA A 263 -1.09 -5.13 -0.73
N GLY A 264 -1.49 -6.39 -0.67
CA GLY A 264 -1.11 -7.42 -1.66
C GLY A 264 -1.85 -7.36 -2.99
N PHE A 265 -2.96 -6.60 -3.09
CA PHE A 265 -3.79 -6.53 -4.30
C PHE A 265 -3.24 -5.53 -5.32
N GLU A 266 -3.60 -4.26 -5.21
CA GLU A 266 -3.44 -3.26 -6.27
C GLU A 266 -1.97 -3.03 -6.66
N THR A 267 -1.04 -3.13 -5.70
CA THR A 267 0.39 -3.00 -5.98
C THR A 267 0.89 -4.09 -6.94
N THR A 268 0.47 -5.34 -6.71
CA THR A 268 0.82 -6.49 -7.56
C THR A 268 0.14 -6.42 -8.92
N VAL A 269 -1.13 -5.97 -8.98
CA VAL A 269 -1.84 -5.73 -10.25
C VAL A 269 -1.06 -4.74 -11.11
N ASN A 270 -0.69 -3.60 -10.53
CA ASN A 270 0.04 -2.55 -11.23
C ASN A 270 1.46 -2.99 -11.60
N PHE A 271 2.15 -3.73 -10.73
CA PHE A 271 3.45 -4.31 -11.02
C PHE A 271 3.40 -5.22 -12.25
N LEU A 272 2.47 -6.19 -12.28
CA LEU A 272 2.33 -7.12 -13.40
C LEU A 272 1.98 -6.38 -14.71
N GLY A 273 1.06 -5.42 -14.65
CA GLY A 273 0.67 -4.60 -15.81
C GLY A 273 1.85 -3.79 -16.35
N ASN A 274 2.59 -3.11 -15.48
CA ASN A 274 3.75 -2.30 -15.85
C ASN A 274 4.90 -3.16 -16.39
N CYS A 275 5.16 -4.32 -15.78
CA CYS A 275 6.15 -5.27 -16.30
C CYS A 275 5.83 -5.69 -17.73
N LEU A 276 4.58 -6.10 -17.99
CA LEU A 276 4.18 -6.48 -19.34
C LEU A 276 4.24 -5.30 -20.32
N LEU A 277 3.82 -4.10 -19.90
CA LEU A 277 3.92 -2.90 -20.71
C LEU A 277 5.38 -2.61 -21.11
N VAL A 278 6.32 -2.68 -20.17
CA VAL A 278 7.76 -2.46 -20.44
C VAL A 278 8.30 -3.51 -21.41
N LEU A 279 7.97 -4.80 -21.20
CA LEU A 279 8.40 -5.88 -22.08
C LEU A 279 7.85 -5.75 -23.50
N LEU A 280 6.61 -5.30 -23.65
CA LEU A 280 5.97 -5.11 -24.96
C LEU A 280 6.37 -3.80 -25.65
N SER A 281 6.79 -2.78 -24.89
CA SER A 281 7.20 -1.49 -25.45
C SER A 281 8.61 -1.50 -26.04
N ASP A 282 9.46 -2.43 -25.59
CA ASP A 282 10.81 -2.63 -26.11
C ASP A 282 11.07 -4.11 -26.40
N HIS A 283 11.11 -4.45 -27.68
CA HIS A 283 11.27 -5.83 -28.13
C HIS A 283 12.61 -6.46 -27.69
N ALA A 284 13.64 -5.65 -27.40
CA ALA A 284 14.92 -6.17 -26.91
C ALA A 284 14.78 -6.78 -25.51
N HIS A 285 13.98 -6.15 -24.62
CA HIS A 285 13.70 -6.73 -23.30
C HIS A 285 12.93 -8.04 -23.42
N TRP A 286 11.94 -8.12 -24.30
CA TRP A 286 11.20 -9.35 -24.56
C TRP A 286 12.11 -10.48 -25.03
N GLN A 287 12.94 -10.23 -26.05
CA GLN A 287 13.89 -11.23 -26.57
C GLN A 287 14.87 -11.70 -25.50
N SER A 288 15.45 -10.76 -24.74
CA SER A 288 16.37 -11.10 -23.65
C SER A 288 15.74 -12.02 -22.61
N MET A 289 14.46 -11.82 -22.25
CA MET A 289 13.76 -12.68 -21.30
C MET A 289 13.47 -14.08 -21.87
N GLN A 290 13.22 -14.19 -23.17
CA GLN A 290 13.03 -15.49 -23.83
C GLN A 290 14.34 -16.29 -23.93
N GLU A 291 15.45 -15.62 -24.25
CA GLU A 291 16.77 -16.25 -24.38
C GLU A 291 17.41 -16.57 -23.03
N HIS A 292 17.10 -15.79 -22.00
CA HIS A 292 17.65 -15.94 -20.66
C HIS A 292 16.56 -15.99 -19.57
N PRO A 293 15.67 -17.00 -19.54
CA PRO A 293 14.60 -17.08 -18.53
C PRO A 293 15.12 -17.10 -17.09
N GLN A 294 16.34 -17.60 -16.87
CA GLN A 294 17.03 -17.61 -15.58
C GLN A 294 17.44 -16.22 -15.06
N SER A 295 17.36 -15.18 -15.91
CA SER A 295 17.63 -13.80 -15.50
C SER A 295 16.41 -13.10 -14.89
N ILE A 296 15.24 -13.76 -14.92
CA ILE A 296 14.05 -13.32 -14.19
C ILE A 296 14.33 -13.51 -12.68
N PRO A 297 14.32 -12.43 -11.87
CA PRO A 297 14.67 -12.47 -10.45
C PRO A 297 13.78 -13.39 -9.60
#